data_AF-H2BXS2-F1
#
_entry.id   AF-H2BXS2-F1
#
_cell.length_a   1.000
_cell.length_b   1.000
_cell.length_c   1.000
_cell.angle_alpha   90.00
_cell.angle_beta   90.00
_cell.angle_gamma   90.00
#
_symmetry.space_group_name_H-M   'P 1'
#
loop_
_entity.id
_entity.type
_entity.pdbx_description
1 polymer ?
#
loop_
_entity_poly.entity_id
_entity_poly.type
_entity_poly.pdbx_seq_one_letter_code
_entity_poly.pdbx_strand_id
1 'polypeptide(L)' 'MQKFIIKGKKLKNWKTFHSEFKKEMNFPDYYGETMNAWIDCVDELTDEPTILQIDNGKYLKENEPE' A
#
# COMPACT_ATOMS: atom_id res chain seq x y z
N MET A 1 4.72 -16.51 -6.55
CA MET A 1 4.85 -15.78 -5.27
C MET A 1 5.53 -14.44 -5.49
N GLN A 2 4.76 -13.36 -5.41
CA GLN A 2 5.23 -11.99 -5.61
C GLN A 2 5.46 -11.28 -4.27
N LYS A 3 6.38 -10.31 -4.22
CA LYS A 3 6.70 -9.55 -3.01
C LYS A 3 6.75 -8.06 -3.30
N PHE A 4 5.98 -7.29 -2.53
CA PHE A 4 5.98 -5.83 -2.56
C PHE A 4 6.53 -5.27 -1.24
N ILE A 5 7.39 -4.26 -1.33
CA ILE A 5 7.96 -3.57 -0.17
C ILE A 5 7.36 -2.18 -0.08
N ILE A 6 6.54 -1.96 0.95
CA ILE A 6 5.92 -0.68 1.22
C ILE A 6 6.77 0.08 2.23
N LYS A 7 7.13 1.32 1.91
CA LYS A 7 7.94 2.16 2.81
C LYS A 7 7.05 2.74 3.90
N GLY A 8 7.06 2.14 5.09
CA GLY A 8 6.22 2.55 6.22
C GLY A 8 6.43 4.01 6.60
N LYS A 9 7.65 4.55 6.50
CA LYS A 9 7.92 5.98 6.78
C LYS A 9 7.16 6.97 5.90
N LYS A 10 6.59 6.51 4.79
CA LYS A 10 5.74 7.33 3.93
C LYS A 10 4.26 7.20 4.24
N LEU A 11 3.80 6.20 5.01
CA LEU A 11 2.39 6.00 5.32
C LEU A 11 1.95 6.94 6.47
N LYS A 12 1.84 8.23 6.17
CA LYS A 12 1.55 9.29 7.17
C LYS A 12 0.07 9.67 7.24
N ASN A 13 -0.67 9.34 6.19
CA ASN A 13 -2.09 9.63 6.01
C ASN A 13 -2.60 8.90 4.75
N TRP A 14 -3.91 8.93 4.54
CA TRP A 14 -4.58 8.31 3.38
C TRP A 14 -3.98 8.69 2.04
N LYS A 15 -3.65 9.97 1.81
CA LYS A 15 -3.05 10.41 0.54
C LYS A 15 -1.71 9.73 0.29
N THR A 16 -0.85 9.72 1.30
CA THR A 16 0.48 9.08 1.20
C THR A 16 0.41 7.55 1.17
N PHE A 17 -0.60 6.95 1.83
CA PHE A 17 -0.93 5.54 1.72
C PHE A 17 -1.28 5.17 0.27
N HIS A 18 -2.27 5.84 -0.31
CA HIS A 18 -2.70 5.59 -1.68
C HIS A 18 -1.57 5.81 -2.69
N SER A 19 -0.77 6.87 -2.51
CA SER A 19 0.38 7.14 -3.36
C SER A 19 1.46 6.04 -3.28
N GLU A 20 1.76 5.51 -2.09
CA GLU A 20 2.80 4.49 -1.95
C GLU A 20 2.33 3.13 -2.50
N PHE A 21 1.09 2.74 -2.23
CA PHE A 21 0.53 1.50 -2.77
C PHE A 21 0.39 1.55 -4.30
N LYS A 22 -0.12 2.67 -4.86
CA LYS A 22 -0.20 2.86 -6.31
C LYS A 22 1.16 2.67 -6.97
N LYS A 23 2.20 3.24 -6.38
CA LYS A 23 3.56 3.20 -6.90
C LYS A 23 4.21 1.83 -6.77
N GLU A 24 4.19 1.22 -5.59
CA GLU A 24 4.94 -0.02 -5.34
C GLU A 24 4.21 -1.25 -5.88
N MET A 25 2.87 -1.24 -5.96
CA MET A 25 2.06 -2.33 -6.50
C MET A 25 1.60 -2.09 -7.95
N ASN A 26 2.06 -1.01 -8.58
CA ASN A 26 1.76 -0.67 -9.97
C ASN A 26 0.25 -0.61 -10.30
N PHE A 27 -0.54 0.01 -9.41
CA PHE A 27 -1.96 0.25 -9.67
C PHE A 27 -2.15 1.18 -10.88
N PRO A 28 -3.29 1.07 -11.60
CA PRO A 28 -3.54 1.85 -12.79
C PRO A 28 -3.58 3.37 -12.54
N ASP A 29 -3.35 4.15 -13.61
CA ASP A 29 -3.37 5.62 -13.52
C ASP A 29 -4.69 6.19 -13.02
N TYR A 30 -5.80 5.51 -13.33
CA TYR A 30 -7.16 5.85 -12.89
C TYR A 30 -7.50 5.37 -11.47
N TYR A 31 -6.53 4.92 -10.67
CA TYR A 31 -6.73 4.54 -9.28
C TYR A 31 -7.40 5.65 -8.47
N GLY A 32 -8.57 5.38 -7.90
CA GLY A 32 -9.45 6.37 -7.30
C GLY A 32 -9.09 6.83 -5.87
N GLU A 33 -7.96 6.41 -5.31
CA GLU A 33 -7.49 6.82 -3.97
C GLU A 33 -8.54 6.66 -2.85
N THR A 34 -9.30 5.56 -2.90
CA THR A 34 -10.23 5.14 -1.85
C THR A 34 -9.95 3.70 -1.44
N MET A 35 -10.47 3.28 -0.28
CA MET A 35 -10.33 1.87 0.15
C MET A 35 -11.09 0.89 -0.74
N ASN A 36 -12.20 1.31 -1.37
CA ASN A 36 -12.89 0.47 -2.36
C ASN A 36 -11.98 0.22 -3.57
N ALA A 37 -11.42 1.29 -4.15
CA ALA A 37 -10.49 1.15 -5.27
C ALA A 37 -9.22 0.35 -4.88
N TRP A 38 -8.77 0.46 -3.62
CA TRP A 38 -7.65 -0.34 -3.12
C TRP A 38 -7.98 -1.82 -3.08
N ILE A 39 -9.16 -2.19 -2.57
CA ILE A 39 -9.63 -3.57 -2.53
C ILE A 39 -9.72 -4.12 -3.95
N ASP A 40 -10.34 -3.38 -4.88
CA ASP A 40 -10.47 -3.78 -6.28
C ASP A 40 -9.10 -4.07 -6.92
N CYS A 41 -8.12 -3.17 -6.74
CA CYS A 41 -6.78 -3.36 -7.30
C CYS A 41 -6.02 -4.53 -6.65
N VAL A 42 -6.19 -4.75 -5.35
CA VAL A 42 -5.54 -5.87 -4.65
C VAL A 42 -6.15 -7.19 -5.07
N ASP A 43 -7.47 -7.29 -5.18
CA ASP A 43 -8.17 -8.49 -5.61
C ASP A 43 -7.68 -8.94 -7.01
N GLU A 44 -7.63 -8.02 -7.97
CA GLU A 44 -7.11 -8.26 -9.32
C GLU A 44 -5.63 -8.70 -9.35
N LEU A 45 -4.81 -8.25 -8.40
CA LEU A 45 -3.39 -8.63 -8.32
C LEU A 45 -3.15 -10.01 -7.68
N THR A 46 -4.16 -10.58 -7.02
CA THR A 46 -3.98 -11.73 -6.10
C THR A 46 -4.23 -13.10 -6.71
N ASP A 47 -4.30 -13.21 -8.04
CA ASP A 47 -4.30 -14.50 -8.74
C ASP A 47 -3.08 -15.39 -8.36
N GLU A 48 -2.01 -14.79 -7.84
CA GLU A 48 -0.84 -15.45 -7.28
C GLU A 48 -0.58 -15.08 -5.80
N PRO A 49 -0.08 -16.01 -4.96
CA PRO A 49 0.29 -15.71 -3.58
C PRO A 49 1.22 -14.49 -3.47
N THR A 50 0.82 -13.53 -2.65
CA THR A 50 1.45 -12.21 -2.54
C THR A 50 1.93 -11.93 -1.12
N ILE A 51 3.19 -11.48 -0.99
CA ILE A 51 3.77 -11.00 0.27
C ILE A 51 3.81 -9.47 0.23
N LEU A 52 3.07 -8.84 1.14
CA LEU A 52 3.19 -7.41 1.43
C LEU A 52 4.10 -7.22 2.64
N GLN A 53 5.28 -6.62 2.44
CA GLN A 53 6.18 -6.25 3.53
C GLN A 53 6.12 -4.74 3.76
N ILE A 54 5.59 -4.32 4.90
CA ILE A 54 5.65 -2.92 5.34
C ILE A 54 6.89 -2.75 6.23
N ASP A 55 7.84 -1.94 5.79
CA ASP A 55 9.04 -1.66 6.60
C ASP A 55 8.75 -0.64 7.72
N ASN A 56 9.66 -0.52 8.70
CA ASN A 56 9.62 0.53 9.72
C ASN A 56 8.30 0.64 10.52
N GLY A 57 7.58 -0.46 10.78
CA GLY A 57 6.33 -0.43 11.55
C GLY A 57 6.47 0.19 12.95
N LYS A 58 7.64 0.07 13.59
CA LYS A 58 7.95 0.76 14.86
C LYS A 58 7.93 2.29 14.72
N TYR A 59 8.47 2.82 13.62
CA TYR A 59 8.45 4.26 13.32
C TYR A 59 7.02 4.76 13.19
N LEU A 60 6.16 4.02 12.48
CA LEU A 60 4.74 4.36 12.34
C LEU A 60 4.07 4.49 13.70
N LYS A 61 4.20 3.47 14.55
CA LYS A 61 3.64 3.50 15.91
C LYS A 61 4.13 4.70 16.74
N GLU A 62 5.37 5.13 16.56
CA GLU A 62 5.98 6.21 17.34
C GLU A 62 5.72 7.61 16.77
N ASN A 63 5.47 7.75 15.46
CA ASN A 63 5.45 9.05 14.77
C ASN A 63 4.13 9.35 14.06
N GLU A 64 3.36 8.32 13.68
CA GLU A 64 2.09 8.41 12.93
C GLU A 64 1.11 7.34 13.48
N PRO A 65 0.63 7.46 14.74
CA PRO A 65 -0.14 6.41 15.43
C PRO A 65 -1.64 6.37 15.07
N GLU A 66 -2.13 7.37 14.34
CA GLU A 66 -3.53 7.50 13.88
C GLU A 66 -3.76 6.78 12.55
#